data_AF-X1E7Y3-F1
#
_entry.id   AF-X1E7Y3-F1
#
_cell.length_a   1.000
_cell.length_b   1.000
_cell.length_c   1.000
_cell.angle_alpha   90.00
_cell.angle_beta   90.00
_cell.angle_gamma   90.00
#
_symmetry.space_group_name_H-M   'P 1'
#
loop_
_entity.id
_entity.type
_entity.pdbx_description
1 polymer ?
#
loop_
_entity_poly.entity_id
_entity_poly.type
_entity_poly.pdbx_seq_one_letter_code
_entity_poly.pdbx_strand_id
1 'polypeptide(L)'
;MNRKALLAVLILLTSVLLIGITTIAVADPVIANDDDLLGKYETSDKEFKKVEIGDKIVYFHQRMIDGAIVEKDFITYQFDKNTKALLEKKTHWRANLPEHLPPMMIIQEQAESMVKGKVQFTKLYIISPESDVFPIKPTPQNPCWIVRSIDNNKITVTIIDAINGKVLGYGVPPPYTGFSLSGPTDIANCTGAWDAWYKNAETW
;
A
#
# COMPACT_ATOMS: atom_id res chain seq x y z
N MET A 1 -14.84 -2.83 -22.52
CA MET A 1 -14.23 -2.37 -21.25
C MET A 1 -12.73 -2.59 -21.33
N ASN A 2 -11.95 -1.51 -21.46
CA ASN A 2 -10.53 -1.61 -21.89
C ASN A 2 -9.64 -2.03 -20.70
N ARG A 3 -9.22 -3.30 -20.66
CA ARG A 3 -8.40 -3.90 -19.59
C ARG A 3 -7.12 -3.12 -19.27
N LYS A 4 -6.64 -2.28 -20.19
CA LYS A 4 -5.49 -1.39 -20.02
C LYS A 4 -5.72 -0.26 -19.00
N ALA A 5 -6.95 0.22 -18.84
CA ALA A 5 -7.27 1.31 -17.90
C ALA A 5 -7.36 0.82 -16.44
N LEU A 6 -7.77 -0.43 -16.22
CA LEU A 6 -7.80 -1.05 -14.89
C LEU A 6 -6.39 -1.36 -14.39
N LEU A 7 -5.48 -1.75 -15.30
CA LEU A 7 -4.07 -2.01 -14.99
C LEU A 7 -3.33 -0.73 -14.60
N ALA A 8 -3.63 0.42 -15.21
CA ALA A 8 -3.01 1.70 -14.87
C ALA A 8 -3.37 2.19 -13.44
N VAL A 9 -4.59 1.95 -12.98
CA VAL A 9 -5.03 2.29 -11.62
C VAL A 9 -4.42 1.33 -10.58
N LEU A 10 -4.23 0.05 -10.94
CA LEU A 10 -3.56 -0.94 -10.08
C LEU A 10 -2.03 -0.70 -10.00
N ILE A 11 -1.41 -0.26 -11.10
CA ILE A 11 0.01 0.09 -11.14
C ILE A 11 0.27 1.31 -10.24
N LEU A 12 -0.61 2.32 -10.21
CA LEU A 12 -0.49 3.47 -9.31
C LEU A 12 -0.58 3.12 -7.81
N LEU A 13 -1.27 2.03 -7.44
CA LEU A 13 -1.27 1.49 -6.07
C LEU A 13 0.04 0.78 -5.69
N THR A 14 0.88 0.43 -6.67
CA THR A 14 2.22 -0.18 -6.44
C THR A 14 3.39 0.73 -6.78
N SER A 15 3.19 1.78 -7.59
CA SER A 15 4.26 2.66 -8.11
C SER A 15 4.51 3.92 -7.28
N VAL A 16 3.89 4.08 -6.10
CA VAL A 16 4.33 5.09 -5.11
C VAL A 16 5.75 4.80 -4.59
N LEU A 17 6.37 3.70 -5.01
CA LEU A 17 7.73 3.34 -4.64
C LEU A 17 8.80 3.60 -5.69
N LEU A 18 8.47 4.28 -6.80
CA LEU A 18 9.44 4.63 -7.83
C LEU A 18 9.26 6.08 -8.27
N ILE A 19 9.74 7.03 -7.47
CA ILE A 19 9.98 8.40 -7.96
C ILE A 19 11.33 8.86 -7.43
N GLY A 20 12.33 8.82 -8.32
CA GLY A 20 13.35 9.84 -8.30
C GLY A 20 12.64 11.19 -8.41
N ILE A 21 12.78 11.98 -7.34
CA ILE A 21 12.33 13.35 -7.10
C ILE A 21 11.76 14.05 -8.36
N THR A 22 10.49 13.82 -8.64
CA THR A 22 9.60 14.89 -9.11
C THR A 22 8.78 15.25 -7.91
N THR A 23 8.93 16.47 -7.42
CA THR A 23 8.07 17.06 -6.38
C THR A 23 6.63 16.97 -6.84
N ILE A 24 5.94 15.89 -6.48
CA ILE A 24 4.49 15.88 -6.41
C ILE A 24 4.21 16.86 -5.29
N ALA A 25 3.74 18.06 -5.63
CA ALA A 25 3.15 18.95 -4.66
C ALA A 25 2.11 18.10 -3.91
N VAL A 26 2.39 17.79 -2.64
CA VAL A 26 1.44 17.08 -1.80
C VAL A 26 0.31 18.08 -1.64
N ALA A 27 -0.75 17.92 -2.43
CA ALA A 27 -1.92 18.77 -2.32
C ALA A 27 -2.42 18.69 -0.87
N ASP A 28 -2.78 19.83 -0.32
CA ASP A 28 -3.35 19.90 1.03
C ASP A 28 -4.53 18.92 1.14
N PRO A 29 -4.70 18.27 2.31
CA PRO A 29 -5.83 17.38 2.53
C PRO A 29 -7.14 18.13 2.28
N VAL A 30 -8.05 17.47 1.57
CA VAL A 30 -9.38 18.01 1.24
C VAL A 30 -10.40 17.38 2.17
N ILE A 31 -11.11 18.22 2.93
CA ILE A 31 -12.31 17.81 3.65
C ILE A 31 -13.49 17.91 2.69
N ALA A 32 -14.34 16.88 2.67
CA ALA A 32 -15.40 16.78 1.69
C ALA A 32 -16.36 17.98 1.72
N ASN A 33 -16.76 18.43 2.91
CA ASN A 33 -17.68 19.55 3.08
C ASN A 33 -17.10 20.89 2.60
N ASP A 34 -15.78 21.00 2.45
CA ASP A 34 -15.08 22.22 2.00
C ASP A 34 -14.76 22.19 0.49
N ASP A 35 -15.09 21.09 -0.22
CA ASP A 35 -14.85 20.95 -1.67
C ASP A 35 -16.16 20.77 -2.43
N ASP A 36 -16.47 21.72 -3.31
CA ASP A 36 -17.73 21.77 -4.09
C ASP A 36 -18.00 20.53 -4.95
N LEU A 37 -16.96 19.76 -5.28
CA LEU A 37 -17.08 18.57 -6.10
C LEU A 37 -17.32 17.34 -5.24
N LEU A 38 -16.50 17.15 -4.21
CA LEU A 38 -16.57 15.99 -3.31
C LEU A 38 -17.75 16.09 -2.33
N GLY A 39 -18.03 17.27 -1.78
CA GLY A 39 -19.06 17.50 -0.76
C GLY A 39 -20.49 17.17 -1.19
N LYS A 40 -20.72 17.00 -2.50
CA LYS A 40 -21.99 16.50 -3.04
C LYS A 40 -22.23 15.02 -2.78
N TYR A 41 -21.18 14.25 -2.49
CA TYR A 41 -21.22 12.78 -2.44
C TYR A 41 -20.66 12.20 -1.13
N GLU A 42 -19.90 13.00 -0.39
CA GLU A 42 -19.25 12.61 0.85
C GLU A 42 -19.53 13.67 1.91
N THR A 43 -20.05 13.25 3.05
CA THR A 43 -20.43 14.15 4.15
C THR A 43 -19.61 13.91 5.42
N SER A 44 -18.72 12.93 5.40
CA SER A 44 -17.81 12.70 6.53
C SER A 44 -16.74 13.78 6.62
N ASP A 45 -16.17 13.89 7.82
CA ASP A 45 -15.03 14.72 8.18
C ASP A 45 -13.68 14.12 7.76
N LYS A 46 -13.69 13.12 6.88
CA LYS A 46 -12.47 12.43 6.46
C LYS A 46 -11.64 13.33 5.55
N GLU A 47 -10.34 13.28 5.77
CA GLU A 47 -9.38 13.92 4.88
C GLU A 47 -9.12 13.07 3.63
N PHE A 48 -9.27 13.66 2.46
CA PHE A 48 -8.98 13.05 1.17
C PHE A 48 -7.75 13.69 0.54
N LYS A 49 -6.93 12.86 -0.10
CA LYS A 49 -5.90 13.33 -1.03
C LYS A 49 -6.53 13.52 -2.40
N LYS A 50 -6.41 14.72 -2.95
CA LYS A 50 -6.84 15.04 -4.31
C LYS A 50 -5.66 14.92 -5.27
N VAL A 51 -5.83 14.14 -6.33
CA VAL A 51 -4.82 13.92 -7.36
C VAL A 51 -5.48 14.02 -8.73
N GLU A 52 -4.87 14.74 -9.66
CA GLU A 52 -5.29 14.74 -11.06
C GLU A 52 -4.47 13.71 -11.85
N ILE A 53 -5.13 12.81 -12.56
CA ILE A 53 -4.50 11.74 -13.34
C ILE A 53 -5.14 11.73 -14.73
N GLY A 54 -4.41 12.24 -15.72
CA GLY A 54 -4.92 12.37 -17.09
C GLY A 54 -6.18 13.26 -17.14
N ASP A 55 -7.29 12.67 -17.59
CA ASP A 55 -8.61 13.29 -17.70
C ASP A 55 -9.46 13.12 -16.44
N LYS A 56 -8.87 12.68 -15.32
CA LYS A 56 -9.59 12.43 -14.07
C LYS A 56 -9.11 13.27 -12.91
N ILE A 57 -10.05 13.61 -12.02
CA ILE A 57 -9.79 14.08 -10.67
C ILE A 57 -10.12 12.92 -9.72
N VAL A 58 -9.15 12.52 -8.90
CA VAL A 58 -9.28 11.39 -7.97
C VAL A 58 -9.16 11.91 -6.54
N TYR A 59 -10.15 11.59 -5.71
CA TYR A 59 -10.09 11.80 -4.27
C TYR A 59 -9.89 10.44 -3.62
N PHE A 60 -8.86 10.31 -2.78
CA PHE A 60 -8.50 9.06 -2.12
C PHE A 60 -8.34 9.27 -0.62
N HIS A 61 -9.07 8.51 0.16
CA HIS A 61 -8.90 8.41 1.61
C HIS A 61 -8.41 7.02 1.97
N GLN A 62 -7.26 6.94 2.63
CA GLN A 62 -6.72 5.72 3.22
C GLN A 62 -7.11 5.68 4.68
N ARG A 63 -7.78 4.59 5.12
CA ARG A 63 -8.08 4.44 6.54
C ARG A 63 -6.79 4.28 7.34
N MET A 64 -6.71 5.00 8.44
CA MET A 64 -5.68 4.82 9.46
C MET A 64 -6.34 4.66 10.84
N ILE A 65 -5.72 3.87 11.73
CA ILE A 65 -6.09 3.75 13.14
C ILE A 65 -4.85 4.08 13.95
N ASP A 66 -4.89 5.16 14.74
CA ASP A 66 -3.75 5.70 15.50
C ASP A 66 -2.43 5.76 14.70
N GLY A 67 -2.51 6.16 13.43
CA GLY A 67 -1.35 6.25 12.52
C GLY A 67 -0.93 4.94 11.83
N ALA A 68 -1.50 3.79 12.19
CA ALA A 68 -1.32 2.55 11.44
C ALA A 68 -2.16 2.57 10.16
N ILE A 69 -1.55 2.19 9.04
CA ILE A 69 -2.23 2.05 7.76
C ILE A 69 -3.09 0.78 7.79
N VAL A 70 -4.40 0.94 7.56
CA VAL A 70 -5.29 -0.21 7.42
C VAL A 70 -5.25 -0.67 5.98
N GLU A 71 -4.46 -1.70 5.68
CA GLU A 71 -4.22 -2.13 4.31
C GLU A 71 -5.53 -2.44 3.56
N LYS A 72 -5.64 -1.97 2.32
CA LYS A 72 -6.81 -2.11 1.44
C LYS A 72 -8.12 -1.47 1.97
N ASP A 73 -8.14 -0.84 3.14
CA ASP A 73 -9.30 -0.04 3.58
C ASP A 73 -9.19 1.38 3.03
N PHE A 74 -10.04 1.73 2.07
CA PHE A 74 -10.03 3.02 1.41
C PHE A 74 -11.41 3.47 0.92
N ILE A 75 -11.50 4.76 0.64
CA ILE A 75 -12.59 5.37 -0.12
C ILE A 75 -11.97 6.10 -1.31
N THR A 76 -12.51 5.90 -2.50
CA THR A 76 -12.06 6.58 -3.73
C THR A 76 -13.24 7.13 -4.49
N TYR A 77 -13.14 8.39 -4.89
CA TYR A 77 -14.03 9.02 -5.86
C TYR A 77 -13.21 9.40 -7.10
N GLN A 78 -13.72 9.07 -8.28
CA GLN A 78 -13.15 9.49 -9.56
C GLN A 78 -14.17 10.35 -10.29
N PHE A 79 -13.72 11.53 -10.72
CA PHE A 79 -14.51 12.47 -11.51
C PHE A 79 -13.84 12.69 -12.85
N ASP A 80 -14.64 12.96 -13.87
CA ASP A 80 -14.15 13.48 -15.14
C ASP A 80 -13.67 14.94 -14.94
N LYS A 81 -12.46 15.24 -15.38
CA LYS A 81 -11.82 16.54 -15.13
C LYS A 81 -12.52 17.70 -15.85
N ASN A 82 -13.16 17.44 -16.99
CA ASN A 82 -13.77 18.48 -17.83
C ASN A 82 -15.22 18.73 -17.44
N THR A 83 -16.02 17.67 -17.39
CA THR A 83 -17.46 17.72 -17.09
C THR A 83 -17.75 17.75 -15.59
N LYS A 84 -16.76 17.42 -14.75
CA LYS A 84 -16.92 17.25 -13.29
C LYS A 84 -17.95 16.19 -12.90
N ALA A 85 -18.35 15.32 -13.84
CA ALA A 85 -19.27 14.22 -13.56
C ALA A 85 -18.58 13.15 -12.72
N LEU A 86 -19.30 12.56 -11.76
CA LEU A 86 -18.82 11.40 -11.01
C LEU A 86 -18.77 10.19 -11.96
N LEU A 87 -17.58 9.62 -12.12
CA LEU A 87 -17.36 8.42 -12.93
C LEU A 87 -17.48 7.16 -12.08
N GLU A 88 -16.86 7.16 -10.90
CA GLU A 88 -16.78 5.96 -10.07
C GLU A 88 -16.60 6.30 -8.59
N LYS A 89 -17.29 5.56 -7.73
CA LYS A 89 -17.02 5.49 -6.29
C LYS A 89 -16.61 4.06 -5.94
N LYS A 90 -15.49 3.90 -5.24
CA LYS A 90 -15.08 2.62 -4.64
C LYS A 90 -14.91 2.79 -3.15
N THR A 91 -15.45 1.85 -2.40
CA THR A 91 -15.28 1.77 -0.95
C THR A 91 -14.92 0.35 -0.60
N HIS A 92 -13.80 0.18 0.06
CA HIS A 92 -13.44 -1.05 0.73
C HIS A 92 -13.19 -0.70 2.20
N TRP A 93 -14.05 -1.16 3.09
CA TRP A 93 -14.03 -0.75 4.49
C TRP A 93 -14.40 -1.94 5.38
N ARG A 94 -13.47 -2.40 6.21
CA ARG A 94 -13.68 -3.54 7.11
C ARG A 94 -14.39 -3.09 8.38
N ALA A 95 -15.48 -3.76 8.74
CA ALA A 95 -16.23 -3.44 9.96
C ALA A 95 -15.54 -3.94 11.25
N ASN A 96 -14.83 -5.07 11.17
CA ASN A 96 -14.32 -5.79 12.35
C ASN A 96 -12.89 -5.36 12.74
N LEU A 97 -12.63 -4.05 12.79
CA LEU A 97 -11.34 -3.50 13.21
C LEU A 97 -11.51 -2.67 14.48
N PRO A 98 -10.52 -2.65 15.37
CA PRO A 98 -10.60 -1.89 16.60
C PRO A 98 -10.63 -0.39 16.32
N GLU A 99 -11.18 0.38 17.25
CA GLU A 99 -11.19 1.85 17.18
C GLU A 99 -9.80 2.43 17.45
N HIS A 100 -9.04 1.78 18.33
CA HIS A 100 -7.68 2.16 18.71
C HIS A 100 -6.72 0.97 18.66
N LEU A 101 -5.44 1.24 18.48
CA LEU A 101 -4.38 0.24 18.55
C LEU A 101 -4.12 -0.19 20.00
N PRO A 102 -3.58 -1.41 20.21
CA PRO A 102 -3.14 -1.83 21.54
C PRO A 102 -2.11 -0.86 22.14
N PRO A 103 -2.15 -0.56 23.46
CA PRO A 103 -1.32 0.47 24.07
C PRO A 103 0.15 0.07 24.23
N MET A 104 0.45 -1.22 24.28
CA MET A 104 1.81 -1.74 24.41
C MET A 104 2.27 -2.30 23.07
N MET A 105 3.11 -1.52 22.39
CA MET A 105 3.75 -1.90 21.13
C MET A 105 5.24 -1.57 21.20
N ILE A 106 6.05 -2.34 20.49
CA ILE A 106 7.42 -1.93 20.20
C ILE A 106 7.41 -0.66 19.36
N ILE A 107 8.35 0.24 19.61
CA ILE A 107 8.47 1.49 18.87
C ILE A 107 9.15 1.25 17.50
N GLN A 108 9.06 2.25 16.62
CA GLN A 108 9.64 2.18 15.27
C GLN A 108 11.14 1.85 15.31
N GLU A 109 11.89 2.50 16.19
CA GLU A 109 13.34 2.34 16.32
C GLU A 109 13.72 0.91 16.76
N GLN A 110 12.89 0.31 17.61
CA GLN A 110 13.08 -1.09 18.01
C GLN A 110 12.87 -2.00 16.80
N ALA A 111 11.79 -1.82 16.03
CA ALA A 111 11.55 -2.62 14.82
C ALA A 111 12.67 -2.46 13.78
N GLU A 112 13.19 -1.24 13.59
CA GLU A 112 14.30 -0.96 12.68
C GLU A 112 15.61 -1.62 13.13
N SER A 113 15.88 -1.69 14.43
CA SER A 113 17.07 -2.36 14.97
C SER A 113 17.10 -3.87 14.74
N MET A 114 15.96 -4.47 14.39
CA MET A 114 15.81 -5.91 14.19
C MET A 114 16.14 -6.37 12.77
N VAL A 115 16.31 -5.44 11.82
CA VAL A 115 16.60 -5.78 10.42
C VAL A 115 18.06 -5.54 10.06
N LYS A 116 18.56 -6.29 9.08
CA LYS A 116 19.89 -6.07 8.50
C LYS A 116 19.83 -5.03 7.39
N GLY A 117 20.94 -4.31 7.20
CA GLY A 117 21.13 -3.36 6.12
C GLY A 117 20.58 -1.97 6.41
N LYS A 118 20.62 -1.11 5.38
CA LYS A 118 20.13 0.28 5.48
C LYS A 118 18.61 0.31 5.36
N VAL A 119 17.93 0.74 6.41
CA VAL A 119 16.47 0.98 6.39
C VAL A 119 16.14 2.05 5.33
N GLN A 120 15.15 1.75 4.48
CA GLN A 120 14.62 2.66 3.46
C GLN A 120 13.30 3.29 3.91
N PHE A 121 12.43 2.50 4.54
CA PHE A 121 11.23 3.01 5.20
C PHE A 121 10.75 2.02 6.25
N THR A 122 10.00 2.56 7.21
CA THR A 122 9.27 1.81 8.23
C THR A 122 7.88 2.39 8.39
N LYS A 123 6.86 1.53 8.40
CA LYS A 123 5.46 1.92 8.59
C LYS A 123 4.69 0.85 9.34
N LEU A 124 3.73 1.27 10.16
CA LEU A 124 2.83 0.39 10.91
C LEU A 124 1.61 0.05 10.06
N TYR A 125 1.23 -1.23 10.00
CA TYR A 125 0.11 -1.72 9.20
C TYR A 125 -0.81 -2.64 9.99
N ILE A 126 -2.12 -2.53 9.73
CA ILE A 126 -3.08 -3.62 9.96
C ILE A 126 -3.25 -4.36 8.63
N ILE A 127 -2.58 -5.51 8.51
CA ILE A 127 -2.50 -6.28 7.27
C ILE A 127 -3.89 -6.80 6.88
N SER A 128 -4.20 -6.72 5.58
CA SER A 128 -5.45 -7.24 5.04
C SER A 128 -5.38 -8.76 4.86
N PRO A 129 -6.45 -9.51 5.15
CA PRO A 129 -6.52 -10.93 4.79
C PRO A 129 -6.41 -11.16 3.27
N GLU A 130 -6.70 -10.13 2.48
CA GLU A 130 -6.57 -10.13 1.03
C GLU A 130 -5.19 -9.65 0.56
N SER A 131 -4.21 -9.47 1.46
CA SER A 131 -2.91 -8.91 1.09
C SER A 131 -2.13 -9.82 0.12
N ASP A 132 -1.71 -9.19 -0.96
CA ASP A 132 -0.83 -9.77 -1.98
C ASP A 132 0.65 -9.43 -1.68
N VAL A 133 0.88 -8.27 -1.06
CA VAL A 133 2.23 -7.76 -0.75
C VAL A 133 2.75 -8.32 0.57
N PHE A 134 1.85 -8.65 1.51
CA PHE A 134 2.17 -9.25 2.80
C PHE A 134 1.50 -10.63 2.92
N PRO A 135 1.96 -11.65 2.18
CA PRO A 135 1.28 -12.94 2.04
C PRO A 135 1.48 -13.86 3.27
N ILE A 136 1.38 -13.32 4.49
CA ILE A 136 1.49 -14.08 5.74
C ILE A 136 0.17 -14.78 6.04
N LYS A 137 0.23 -16.10 6.23
CA LYS A 137 -0.93 -16.94 6.58
C LYS A 137 -0.62 -17.77 7.85
N PRO A 138 -1.53 -17.81 8.84
CA PRO A 138 -2.76 -17.01 8.93
C PRO A 138 -2.45 -15.51 9.00
N THR A 139 -3.37 -14.67 8.52
CA THR A 139 -3.16 -13.21 8.51
C THR A 139 -3.05 -12.71 9.94
N PRO A 140 -1.99 -11.95 10.28
CA PRO A 140 -1.81 -11.40 11.62
C PRO A 140 -3.01 -10.55 12.03
N GLN A 141 -3.49 -10.76 13.26
CA GLN A 141 -4.55 -9.93 13.86
C GLN A 141 -3.97 -8.67 14.53
N ASN A 142 -2.70 -8.75 14.94
CA ASN A 142 -1.97 -7.64 15.53
C ASN A 142 -1.51 -6.65 14.45
N PRO A 143 -1.37 -5.35 14.78
CA PRO A 143 -0.64 -4.43 13.94
C PRO A 143 0.81 -4.92 13.76
N CYS A 144 1.38 -4.65 12.60
CA CYS A 144 2.71 -5.11 12.21
C CYS A 144 3.57 -3.94 11.72
N TRP A 145 4.80 -3.87 12.18
CA TRP A 145 5.82 -3.03 11.56
C TRP A 145 6.27 -3.67 10.25
N ILE A 146 6.16 -2.90 9.18
CA ILE A 146 6.68 -3.24 7.86
C ILE A 146 7.96 -2.45 7.68
N VAL A 147 9.10 -3.13 7.70
CA VAL A 147 10.43 -2.53 7.58
C VAL A 147 11.05 -2.95 6.26
N ARG A 148 11.31 -2.00 5.37
CA ARG A 148 12.08 -2.24 4.15
C ARG A 148 13.53 -1.84 4.37
N SER A 149 14.45 -2.75 4.11
CA SER A 149 15.89 -2.49 4.16
C SER A 149 16.61 -2.96 2.89
N ILE A 150 17.81 -2.42 2.68
CA ILE A 150 18.73 -2.85 1.61
C ILE A 150 20.02 -3.35 2.27
N ASP A 151 20.37 -4.60 1.98
CA ASP A 151 21.62 -5.24 2.38
C ASP A 151 22.26 -5.91 1.17
N ASN A 152 23.52 -5.58 0.84
CA ASN A 152 24.22 -6.11 -0.35
C ASN A 152 23.40 -6.05 -1.65
N ASN A 153 22.79 -4.88 -1.94
CA ASN A 153 21.87 -4.64 -3.08
C ASN A 153 20.60 -5.52 -3.11
N LYS A 154 20.34 -6.30 -2.05
CA LYS A 154 19.11 -7.07 -1.88
C LYS A 154 18.13 -6.28 -1.04
N ILE A 155 16.94 -6.03 -1.61
CA ILE A 155 15.82 -5.44 -0.88
C ILE A 155 15.11 -6.54 -0.09
N THR A 156 14.90 -6.28 1.19
CA THR A 156 14.12 -7.14 2.08
C THR A 156 12.99 -6.33 2.69
N VAL A 157 11.79 -6.89 2.73
CA VAL A 157 10.63 -6.33 3.46
C VAL A 157 10.34 -7.28 4.61
N THR A 158 10.69 -6.88 5.83
CA THR A 158 10.48 -7.68 7.04
C THR A 158 9.17 -7.28 7.70
N ILE A 159 8.38 -8.28 8.10
CA ILE A 159 7.10 -8.10 8.79
C ILE A 159 7.30 -8.50 10.25
N ILE A 160 7.11 -7.55 11.17
CA ILE A 160 7.36 -7.72 12.59
C ILE A 160 6.07 -7.45 13.35
N ASP A 161 5.63 -8.38 14.19
CA ASP A 161 4.50 -8.18 15.09
C ASP A 161 4.80 -7.00 16.03
N ALA A 162 3.97 -5.97 16.00
CA ALA A 162 4.21 -4.76 16.77
C ALA A 162 3.98 -4.96 18.28
N ILE A 163 3.32 -6.03 18.72
CA ILE A 163 3.06 -6.29 20.15
C ILE A 163 4.25 -6.96 20.81
N ASN A 164 4.77 -8.03 20.21
CA ASN A 164 5.79 -8.89 20.83
C ASN A 164 7.16 -8.80 20.14
N GLY A 165 7.28 -8.05 19.05
CA GLY A 165 8.52 -7.94 18.29
C GLY A 165 8.91 -9.21 17.56
N LYS A 166 8.01 -10.18 17.36
CA LYS A 166 8.34 -11.40 16.62
C LYS A 166 8.39 -11.10 15.13
N VAL A 167 9.46 -11.51 14.45
CA VAL A 167 9.50 -11.54 12.99
C VAL A 167 8.52 -12.60 12.51
N LEU A 168 7.47 -12.18 11.81
CA LEU A 168 6.41 -13.04 11.29
C LEU A 168 6.74 -13.60 9.91
N GLY A 169 7.59 -12.91 9.16
CA GLY A 169 8.02 -13.32 7.84
C GLY A 169 8.42 -12.13 6.99
N TYR A 170 8.26 -12.27 5.68
CA TYR A 170 8.71 -11.30 4.70
C TYR A 170 7.61 -10.94 3.70
N GLY A 171 7.54 -9.67 3.33
CA GLY A 171 6.70 -9.18 2.25
C GLY A 171 7.35 -9.33 0.88
N VAL A 172 6.56 -9.13 -0.17
CA VAL A 172 7.01 -9.09 -1.55
C VAL A 172 7.76 -7.77 -1.77
N PRO A 173 9.07 -7.81 -2.05
CA PRO A 173 9.81 -6.60 -2.30
C PRO A 173 9.32 -6.02 -3.64
N PRO A 174 9.14 -4.71 -3.68
CA PRO A 174 8.71 -4.00 -4.86
C PRO A 174 9.78 -4.11 -5.96
N PRO A 175 9.40 -4.19 -7.24
CA PRO A 175 10.36 -4.23 -8.34
C PRO A 175 11.24 -2.96 -8.30
N TYR A 176 12.56 -3.15 -8.32
CA TYR A 176 13.53 -2.07 -8.11
C TYR A 176 14.02 -1.42 -9.41
N THR A 177 14.04 -2.15 -10.52
CA THR A 177 14.59 -1.69 -11.81
C THR A 177 13.70 -1.97 -13.02
N GLY A 178 12.67 -2.80 -12.88
CA GLY A 178 11.75 -3.14 -13.96
C GLY A 178 10.73 -4.20 -13.55
N PHE A 179 9.67 -4.33 -14.35
CA PHE A 179 8.74 -5.45 -14.26
C PHE A 179 9.27 -6.59 -15.13
N SER A 180 9.53 -7.75 -14.55
CA SER A 180 9.95 -8.92 -15.34
C SER A 180 8.69 -9.56 -15.94
N LEU A 181 8.62 -9.63 -17.27
CA LEU A 181 7.57 -10.37 -17.98
C LEU A 181 7.90 -11.88 -18.09
N SER A 182 9.12 -12.27 -17.73
CA SER A 182 9.60 -13.64 -17.71
C SER A 182 9.97 -14.09 -16.29
N GLY A 183 9.71 -15.36 -15.97
CA GLY A 183 10.07 -15.97 -14.69
C GLY A 183 11.59 -16.22 -14.54
N PRO A 184 12.04 -16.77 -13.39
CA PRO A 184 13.44 -17.13 -13.17
C PRO A 184 13.84 -18.30 -14.09
N THR A 185 14.99 -18.18 -14.74
CA THR A 185 15.59 -19.26 -15.56
C THR A 185 16.15 -20.41 -14.72
N ASP A 186 16.38 -20.18 -13.43
CA ASP A 186 16.85 -21.17 -12.47
C ASP A 186 15.85 -21.29 -11.31
N ILE A 187 14.83 -22.12 -11.53
CA ILE A 187 13.74 -22.38 -10.56
C ILE A 187 14.31 -23.01 -9.28
N ALA A 188 15.30 -23.90 -9.41
CA ALA A 188 15.83 -24.67 -8.29
C ALA A 188 16.50 -23.78 -7.24
N ASN A 189 17.04 -22.64 -7.67
CA ASN A 189 17.67 -21.64 -6.79
C ASN A 189 16.81 -20.39 -6.55
N CYS A 190 15.60 -20.32 -7.12
CA CYS A 190 14.68 -19.22 -6.86
C CYS A 190 14.08 -19.38 -5.45
N THR A 191 14.50 -18.52 -4.52
CA THR A 191 14.02 -18.54 -3.13
C THR A 191 13.63 -17.14 -2.68
N GLY A 192 12.64 -17.05 -1.80
CA GLY A 192 12.18 -15.79 -1.20
C GLY A 192 10.82 -15.32 -1.73
N ALA A 193 10.57 -14.02 -1.61
CA ALA A 193 9.20 -13.48 -1.75
C ALA A 193 8.62 -13.49 -3.17
N TRP A 194 9.43 -13.81 -4.19
CA TRP A 194 8.96 -14.00 -5.57
C TRP A 194 8.53 -15.45 -5.86
N ASP A 195 8.74 -16.39 -4.94
CA ASP A 195 8.36 -17.80 -5.12
C ASP A 195 6.82 -17.99 -5.25
N ALA A 196 6.02 -17.10 -4.66
CA ALA A 196 4.58 -17.11 -4.88
C ALA A 196 4.15 -16.46 -6.21
N TRP A 197 5.01 -15.63 -6.82
CA TRP A 197 4.67 -14.74 -7.94
C TRP A 197 5.28 -15.17 -9.27
N TYR A 198 6.29 -16.06 -9.28
CA TYR A 198 6.97 -16.47 -10.51
C TYR A 198 6.05 -17.17 -11.52
N LYS A 199 4.98 -17.82 -11.05
CA LYS A 199 4.00 -18.51 -11.91
C LYS A 199 3.07 -17.57 -12.68
N ASN A 200 3.02 -16.28 -12.34
CA ASN A 200 2.20 -15.29 -13.03
C ASN A 200 2.89 -14.67 -14.25
N ALA A 201 4.10 -15.12 -14.62
CA ALA A 201 4.78 -14.71 -15.85
C ALA A 201 4.11 -15.35 -17.08
N GLU A 202 3.83 -14.53 -18.10
CA GLU A 202 3.02 -14.89 -19.29
C GLU A 202 3.72 -15.91 -20.22
N THR A 203 5.05 -15.93 -20.24
CA THR A 203 5.83 -16.87 -21.04
C THR A 203 7.12 -17.28 -20.35
N TRP A 204 7.49 -18.52 -20.61
CA TRP A 204 8.65 -19.24 -20.09
C TRP A 204 9.57 -19.61 -21.26
#